data_AF-A0AAD9FB60-F1
#
_entry.id   AF-A0AAD9FB60-F1
#
_cell.length_a   1.000
_cell.length_b   1.000
_cell.length_c   1.000
_cell.angle_alpha   90.00
_cell.angle_beta   90.00
_cell.angle_gamma   90.00
#
_symmetry.space_group_name_H-M   'P 1'
#
loop_
_entity.id
_entity.type
_entity.pdbx_description
1 polymer ?
#
loop_
_entity_poly.entity_id
_entity_poly.type
_entity_poly.pdbx_seq_one_letter_code
_entity_poly.pdbx_strand_id
1 'polypeptide(L)'
;MASTTACTEAVPLVYPQESGEVSNLIFLTDQPLAWHAAISAHYPSVKKEGICNGWKIKIKEVEDPDTVMTTVNMNGPNRRNLPPLTTTTPCQRQTPPPLQAAPADPEKKEPTGPEPDPQLDRAITDLKVKFIELERELVQLRELISQQPAQDTRVQQDSSAISTELTKLRQDRDSNRRELSTVRTEVRELQQDRESHMARLTALTEEVRELREERRSYRRN
;
A
#
# COMPACT_ATOMS: atom_id res chain seq x y z
N MET A 1 -8.21 22.50 -14.57
CA MET A 1 -7.23 21.60 -15.20
C MET A 1 -6.68 20.69 -14.11
N ALA A 2 -7.13 19.44 -14.05
CA ALA A 2 -6.69 18.46 -13.06
C ALA A 2 -5.86 17.39 -13.79
N SER A 3 -4.55 17.43 -13.63
CA SER A 3 -3.66 16.38 -14.11
C SER A 3 -3.67 15.24 -13.10
N THR A 4 -4.24 14.10 -13.50
CA THR A 4 -4.20 12.87 -12.71
C THR A 4 -2.87 12.18 -13.01
N THR A 5 -1.90 12.30 -12.11
CA THR A 5 -0.61 11.62 -12.21
C THR A 5 -0.80 10.17 -11.78
N ALA A 6 -0.54 9.23 -12.68
CA ALA A 6 -0.57 7.80 -12.38
C ALA A 6 0.48 7.47 -11.30
N CYS A 7 0.02 6.96 -10.16
CA CYS A 7 0.87 6.42 -9.11
C CYS A 7 1.44 5.08 -9.59
N THR A 8 2.75 5.06 -9.87
CA THR A 8 3.50 3.82 -10.05
C THR A 8 3.48 3.03 -8.74
N GLU A 9 3.02 1.79 -8.81
CA GLU A 9 2.92 0.85 -7.69
C GLU A 9 4.33 0.52 -7.17
N ALA A 10 4.76 1.21 -6.11
CA ALA A 10 6.00 0.90 -5.41
C ALA A 10 5.71 -0.24 -4.43
N VAL A 11 6.24 -1.44 -4.71
CA VAL A 11 6.15 -2.59 -3.81
C VAL A 11 7.10 -2.35 -2.63
N PRO A 12 6.61 -2.17 -1.39
CA PRO A 12 7.48 -1.96 -0.24
C PRO A 12 8.18 -3.27 0.11
N LEU A 13 9.51 -3.30 0.00
CA LEU A 13 10.33 -4.37 0.59
C LEU A 13 10.43 -4.11 2.09
N VAL A 14 9.48 -4.65 2.85
CA VAL A 14 9.50 -4.60 4.32
C VAL A 14 10.45 -5.69 4.81
N TYR A 15 11.61 -5.28 5.32
CA TYR A 15 12.44 -6.15 6.16
C TYR A 15 12.06 -5.88 7.62
N PRO A 16 11.31 -6.77 8.29
CA PRO A 16 11.08 -6.65 9.71
C PRO A 16 12.40 -6.93 10.43
N GLN A 17 13.09 -5.88 10.85
CA GLN A 17 14.19 -6.01 11.79
C GLN A 17 13.58 -5.93 13.19
N GLU A 18 13.43 -7.09 13.84
CA GLU A 18 12.88 -7.22 15.19
C GLU A 18 13.83 -6.59 16.21
N SER A 19 13.71 -5.28 16.43
CA SER A 19 14.22 -4.62 17.63
C SER A 19 13.10 -3.81 18.26
N GLY A 20 12.28 -4.48 19.06
CA GLY A 20 11.53 -3.96 20.20
C GLY A 20 10.51 -2.84 19.99
N GLU A 21 10.89 -1.68 19.48
CA GLU A 21 10.10 -0.44 19.67
C GLU A 21 10.17 0.55 18.49
N VAL A 22 10.87 0.23 17.40
CA VAL A 22 10.97 1.15 16.24
C VAL A 22 10.78 0.39 14.94
N SER A 23 9.67 0.62 14.25
CA SER A 23 9.47 0.10 12.90
C SER A 23 10.34 0.88 11.91
N ASN A 24 11.33 0.22 11.29
CA ASN A 24 12.15 0.80 10.23
C ASN A 24 11.57 0.41 8.86
N LEU A 25 10.89 1.35 8.20
CA LEU A 25 10.39 1.17 6.83
C LEU A 25 11.41 1.75 5.84
N ILE A 26 11.76 0.98 4.80
CA ILE A 26 12.64 1.45 3.74
C ILE A 26 11.84 1.51 2.44
N PHE A 27 11.71 2.70 1.86
CA PHE A 27 11.06 2.89 0.56
C PHE A 27 12.11 3.16 -0.51
N LEU A 28 12.08 2.34 -1.56
CA LEU A 28 12.76 2.62 -2.82
C LEU A 28 11.74 3.33 -3.71
N THR A 29 11.96 4.61 -3.96
CA THR A 29 11.03 5.43 -4.73
C THR A 29 11.74 6.42 -5.63
N ASP A 30 11.24 6.57 -6.85
CA ASP A 30 11.73 7.55 -7.81
C ASP A 30 11.27 8.97 -7.48
N GLN A 31 10.32 9.11 -6.55
CA GLN A 31 9.70 10.37 -6.18
C GLN A 31 9.67 10.58 -4.65
N PRO A 32 10.83 10.69 -3.97
CA PRO A 32 10.88 10.83 -2.51
C PRO A 32 10.17 12.10 -2.01
N LEU A 33 10.12 13.16 -2.82
CA LEU A 33 9.42 14.40 -2.49
C LEU A 33 7.90 14.22 -2.42
N ALA A 34 7.31 13.47 -3.36
CA ALA A 34 5.87 13.22 -3.39
C ALA A 34 5.44 12.39 -2.18
N TRP A 35 6.24 11.38 -1.83
CA TRP A 35 6.04 10.55 -0.64
C TRP A 35 6.18 11.36 0.65
N HIS A 36 7.19 12.22 0.74
CA HIS A 36 7.31 13.12 1.89
C HIS A 36 6.07 13.99 2.05
N ALA A 37 5.60 14.63 0.97
CA ALA A 37 4.41 15.49 1.03
C ALA A 37 3.16 14.71 1.47
N ALA A 38 2.96 13.50 0.96
CA ALA A 38 1.86 12.63 1.35
C ALA A 38 1.94 12.22 2.83
N ILE A 39 3.13 11.82 3.30
CA ILE A 39 3.35 11.41 4.70
C ILE A 39 3.14 12.61 5.64
N SER A 40 3.67 13.79 5.31
CA SER A 40 3.45 15.00 6.10
C SER A 40 1.99 15.45 6.12
N ALA A 41 1.23 15.22 5.04
CA ALA A 41 -0.20 15.54 5.02
C ALA A 41 -1.02 14.61 5.92
N HIS A 42 -0.63 13.34 6.04
CA HIS A 42 -1.34 12.36 6.87
C HIS A 42 -0.91 12.36 8.34
N TYR A 43 0.32 12.76 8.65
CA TYR A 43 0.86 12.74 10.01
C TYR A 43 1.37 14.14 10.41
N PRO A 44 0.55 14.95 11.08
CA PRO A 44 0.92 16.32 11.48
C PRO A 44 2.13 16.40 12.42
N SER A 45 2.42 15.32 13.14
CA SER A 45 3.54 15.19 14.10
C SER A 45 4.88 14.84 13.45
N VAL A 46 4.97 14.80 12.12
CA VAL A 46 6.18 14.41 11.39
C VAL A 46 7.29 15.45 11.54
N LYS A 47 8.46 15.00 12.02
CA LYS A 47 9.68 15.81 12.01
C LYS A 47 10.66 15.26 10.97
N LYS A 48 11.08 16.13 10.05
CA LYS A 48 12.13 15.83 9.08
C LYS A 48 13.49 15.94 9.74
N GLU A 49 14.27 14.86 9.74
CA GLU A 49 15.67 14.88 10.13
C GLU A 49 16.53 14.56 8.91
N GLY A 50 17.30 15.55 8.45
CA GLY A 50 18.17 15.39 7.30
C GLY A 50 19.39 14.52 7.64
N ILE A 51 19.63 13.47 6.87
CA ILE A 51 20.92 12.76 6.87
C ILE A 51 21.50 12.85 5.47
N CYS A 52 22.82 13.00 5.39
CA CYS A 52 23.53 13.03 4.12
C CYS A 52 23.26 11.74 3.34
N ASN A 53 22.75 11.87 2.10
CA ASN A 53 22.48 10.82 1.11
C ASN A 53 21.20 9.96 1.27
N GLY A 54 20.26 10.34 2.15
CA GLY A 54 18.95 9.67 2.28
C GLY A 54 17.92 10.50 3.06
N TRP A 55 16.63 10.24 2.88
CA TRP A 55 15.57 10.97 3.59
C TRP A 55 15.05 10.11 4.74
N LYS A 56 15.35 10.49 5.98
CA LYS A 56 14.80 9.86 7.18
C LYS A 56 13.63 10.69 7.73
N ILE A 57 12.45 10.09 7.78
CA ILE A 57 11.28 10.68 8.43
C ILE A 57 11.03 9.91 9.74
N LYS A 58 10.90 10.64 10.85
CA LYS A 58 10.45 10.06 12.12
C LYS A 58 9.01 10.50 12.35
N ILE A 59 8.13 9.51 12.53
CA ILE A 59 6.74 9.69 12.88
C ILE A 59 6.63 9.45 14.39
N LYS A 60 6.15 10.46 15.12
CA LYS A 60 5.90 10.40 16.56
C LYS A 60 4.40 10.26 16.81
N GLU A 61 4.05 9.53 17.86
CA GLU A 61 2.66 9.42 18.29
C GLU A 61 2.20 10.73 18.95
N VAL A 62 0.94 11.10 18.74
CA VAL A 62 0.38 12.36 19.27
C VAL A 62 0.17 12.27 20.79
N GLU A 63 -0.10 11.07 21.30
CA GLU A 63 -0.35 10.81 22.72
C GLU A 63 0.96 10.65 23.54
N ASP A 64 2.11 10.36 22.89
CA ASP A 64 3.42 10.26 23.52
C ASP A 64 4.53 10.80 22.60
N PRO A 65 4.99 12.06 22.78
CA PRO A 65 5.99 12.69 21.91
C PRO A 65 7.40 12.13 22.11
N ASP A 66 7.66 11.34 23.15
CA ASP A 66 8.97 10.76 23.43
C ASP A 66 9.14 9.38 22.79
N THR A 67 8.03 8.71 22.46
CA THR A 67 8.03 7.43 21.75
C THR A 67 8.07 7.63 20.23
N VAL A 68 9.20 7.27 19.60
CA VAL A 68 9.33 7.24 18.13
C VAL A 68 8.79 5.92 17.60
N MET A 69 7.57 5.95 17.06
CA MET A 69 6.89 4.74 16.58
C MET A 69 7.46 4.20 15.28
N THR A 70 7.74 5.09 14.33
CA THR A 70 8.11 4.67 12.97
C THR A 70 9.19 5.57 12.39
N THR A 71 10.25 4.92 11.91
CA THR A 71 11.30 5.53 11.11
C THR A 71 11.11 5.11 9.66
N VAL A 72 10.96 6.07 8.76
CA VAL A 72 10.86 5.83 7.32
C VAL A 72 12.13 6.33 6.64
N ASN A 73 12.86 5.45 5.98
CA ASN A 73 14.03 5.79 5.18
C ASN A 73 13.68 5.70 3.69
N MET A 74 13.75 6.83 2.98
CA MET A 74 13.51 6.85 1.54
C MET A 74 14.85 6.98 0.82
N ASN A 75 15.16 5.95 0.05
CA ASN A 75 16.32 5.92 -0.84
C ASN A 75 15.83 6.13 -2.27
N GLY A 76 16.13 7.30 -2.82
CA GLY A 76 15.93 7.54 -4.26
C GLY A 76 17.04 6.88 -5.07
N PRO A 77 16.77 6.48 -6.33
CA PRO A 77 17.84 6.09 -7.23
C PRO A 77 18.83 7.26 -7.34
N ASN A 78 20.11 6.96 -7.21
CA ASN A 78 21.19 7.92 -7.25
C ASN A 78 21.24 8.57 -8.65
N ARG A 79 20.41 9.60 -8.90
CA ARG A 79 20.31 10.28 -10.19
C ARG A 79 21.53 11.18 -10.40
N ARG A 80 22.67 10.57 -10.73
CA ARG A 80 23.65 11.22 -11.60
C ARG A 80 23.37 10.73 -13.01
N ASN A 81 22.88 11.64 -13.84
CA ASN A 81 22.71 11.52 -15.30
C ASN A 81 21.50 10.72 -15.77
N LEU A 82 20.39 11.42 -16.08
CA LEU A 82 19.48 11.05 -17.19
C LEU A 82 18.72 12.32 -17.64
N PRO A 83 18.62 12.59 -18.95
CA PRO A 83 18.05 13.82 -19.52
C PRO A 83 16.51 13.78 -19.63
N PRO A 84 15.83 14.91 -19.88
CA PRO A 84 14.37 14.99 -19.85
C PRO A 84 13.72 14.44 -21.14
N LEU A 85 12.65 13.65 -21.00
CA LEU A 85 11.77 13.28 -22.11
C LEU A 85 10.72 14.36 -22.37
N THR A 86 10.58 14.73 -23.64
CA THR A 86 9.57 15.64 -24.16
C THR A 86 8.29 14.90 -24.58
N THR A 87 7.17 15.53 -24.26
CA THR A 87 5.78 15.16 -24.56
C THR A 87 5.50 15.16 -26.06
N THR A 88 4.85 14.10 -26.58
CA THR A 88 4.38 14.03 -27.97
C THR A 88 2.85 14.10 -28.06
N THR A 89 2.40 14.94 -28.99
CA THR A 89 1.05 15.38 -29.36
C THR A 89 0.16 14.25 -29.91
N PRO A 90 -1.19 14.29 -29.74
CA PRO A 90 -2.09 13.28 -30.31
C PRO A 90 -2.51 13.61 -31.76
N CYS A 91 -2.42 12.63 -32.65
CA CYS A 91 -2.88 12.69 -34.05
C CYS A 91 -4.40 12.56 -34.16
N GLN A 92 -4.98 13.42 -35.01
CA GLN A 92 -6.39 13.43 -35.39
C GLN A 92 -6.74 12.25 -36.32
N ARG A 93 -7.89 11.61 -36.07
CA ARG A 93 -8.54 10.69 -37.00
C ARG A 93 -9.17 11.49 -38.14
N GLN A 94 -8.83 11.16 -39.38
CA GLN A 94 -9.61 11.55 -40.55
C GLN A 94 -10.37 10.34 -41.10
N THR A 95 -11.67 10.55 -41.32
CA THR A 95 -12.63 9.67 -41.99
C THR A 95 -12.47 9.82 -43.51
N PRO A 96 -12.49 8.73 -44.32
CA PRO A 96 -12.45 8.87 -45.77
C PRO A 96 -13.84 9.19 -46.36
N PRO A 97 -13.93 9.90 -47.51
CA PRO A 97 -15.19 10.28 -48.15
C PRO A 97 -15.79 9.15 -49.00
N PRO A 98 -17.10 9.21 -49.34
CA PRO A 98 -17.75 8.21 -50.17
C PRO A 98 -17.47 8.43 -51.66
N LEU A 99 -17.06 7.36 -52.36
CA LEU A 99 -16.87 7.34 -53.81
C LEU A 99 -18.22 7.23 -54.53
N GLN A 100 -18.38 8.10 -55.54
CA GLN A 100 -19.52 8.18 -56.44
C GLN A 100 -19.60 6.96 -57.36
N ALA A 101 -20.84 6.55 -57.64
CA ALA A 101 -21.19 5.60 -58.69
C ALA A 101 -21.22 6.29 -60.06
N ALA A 102 -20.67 5.63 -61.07
CA ALA A 102 -20.84 5.92 -62.50
C ALA A 102 -20.61 4.61 -63.30
N PRO A 103 -21.13 4.48 -64.53
CA PRO A 103 -21.89 3.31 -64.96
C PRO A 103 -21.11 2.28 -65.79
N ALA A 104 -21.80 1.18 -66.05
CA ALA A 104 -21.37 -0.03 -66.72
C ALA A 104 -21.08 0.11 -68.24
N ASP A 105 -20.03 -0.63 -68.63
CA ASP A 105 -19.73 -1.33 -69.89
C ASP A 105 -19.55 -0.53 -71.20
N PRO A 106 -18.60 -0.91 -72.07
CA PRO A 106 -18.65 -2.23 -72.73
C PRO A 106 -17.32 -2.97 -73.01
N GLU A 107 -17.45 -4.31 -73.09
CA GLU A 107 -16.87 -5.26 -74.06
C GLU A 107 -15.33 -5.45 -74.21
N LYS A 108 -14.98 -6.75 -74.14
CA LYS A 108 -13.94 -7.48 -74.91
C LYS A 108 -12.48 -7.05 -74.76
N LYS A 109 -11.71 -7.91 -74.08
CA LYS A 109 -10.71 -8.80 -74.71
C LYS A 109 -10.03 -9.64 -73.62
N GLU A 110 -10.16 -10.95 -73.75
CA GLU A 110 -9.43 -11.96 -73.00
C GLU A 110 -7.94 -11.87 -73.39
N PRO A 111 -7.02 -11.46 -72.49
CA PRO A 111 -5.60 -11.51 -72.75
C PRO A 111 -5.07 -12.85 -72.26
N THR A 112 -4.47 -13.58 -73.19
CA THR A 112 -3.52 -14.67 -72.98
C THR A 112 -2.71 -14.45 -71.70
N GLY A 113 -2.82 -15.42 -70.78
CA GLY A 113 -2.39 -15.29 -69.39
C GLY A 113 -0.93 -14.83 -69.25
N PRO A 114 -0.64 -13.85 -68.39
CA PRO A 114 0.72 -13.52 -68.02
C PRO A 114 1.33 -14.71 -67.27
N GLU A 115 2.56 -15.05 -67.62
CA GLU A 115 3.37 -16.01 -66.85
C GLU A 115 3.36 -15.59 -65.36
N PRO A 116 3.09 -16.52 -64.42
CA PRO A 116 3.04 -16.18 -63.01
C PRO A 116 4.38 -15.64 -62.55
N ASP A 117 4.40 -14.38 -62.09
CA ASP A 117 5.58 -13.76 -61.51
C ASP A 117 5.91 -14.47 -60.18
N PRO A 118 7.04 -15.22 -60.10
CA PRO A 118 7.39 -16.00 -58.91
C PRO A 118 7.62 -15.11 -57.68
N GLN A 119 7.90 -13.82 -57.87
CA GLN A 119 8.04 -12.86 -56.78
C GLN A 119 6.69 -12.54 -56.13
N LEU A 120 5.63 -12.45 -56.94
CA LEU A 120 4.27 -12.21 -56.46
C LEU A 120 3.74 -13.42 -55.69
N ASP A 121 3.95 -14.64 -56.19
CA ASP A 121 3.53 -15.87 -55.51
C ASP A 121 4.20 -16.05 -54.13
N ARG A 122 5.48 -15.66 -54.04
CA ARG A 122 6.21 -15.66 -52.76
C ARG A 122 5.63 -14.65 -51.78
N ALA A 123 5.37 -13.42 -52.23
CA ALA A 123 4.76 -12.39 -51.40
C ALA A 123 3.35 -12.78 -50.92
N ILE A 124 2.54 -13.41 -51.80
CA ILE A 124 1.22 -13.94 -51.45
C ILE A 124 1.33 -15.02 -50.39
N THR A 125 2.32 -15.92 -50.51
CA THR A 125 2.56 -16.98 -49.53
C THR A 125 2.96 -16.40 -48.17
N ASP A 126 3.88 -15.44 -48.15
CA ASP A 126 4.31 -14.76 -46.91
C ASP A 126 3.16 -14.02 -46.24
N LEU A 127 2.30 -13.35 -47.00
CA LEU A 127 1.09 -12.69 -46.49
C LEU A 127 0.09 -13.68 -45.90
N LYS A 128 -0.11 -14.85 -46.55
CA LYS A 128 -0.97 -15.92 -46.02
C LYS A 128 -0.44 -16.46 -44.69
N VAL A 129 0.87 -16.65 -44.56
CA VAL A 129 1.49 -17.08 -43.30
C VAL A 129 1.24 -16.04 -42.21
N LYS A 130 1.51 -14.75 -42.49
CA LYS A 130 1.24 -13.66 -41.54
C LYS A 130 -0.24 -13.56 -41.15
N PHE A 131 -1.15 -13.81 -42.09
CA PHE A 131 -2.58 -13.80 -41.81
C PHE A 131 -2.97 -14.91 -40.82
N ILE A 132 -2.45 -16.13 -41.02
CA ILE A 132 -2.66 -17.25 -40.10
C ILE A 132 -2.10 -16.94 -38.70
N GLU A 133 -0.92 -16.29 -38.63
CA GLU A 133 -0.34 -15.85 -37.36
C GLU A 133 -1.24 -14.83 -36.64
N LEU A 134 -1.72 -13.80 -37.36
CA LEU A 134 -2.64 -12.80 -36.81
C LEU A 134 -3.97 -13.40 -36.37
N GLU A 135 -4.53 -14.35 -37.12
CA GLU A 135 -5.74 -15.08 -36.70
C GLU A 135 -5.52 -15.83 -35.39
N ARG A 136 -4.37 -16.49 -35.24
CA ARG A 136 -4.00 -17.19 -34.01
C ARG A 136 -3.87 -16.21 -32.83
N GLU A 137 -3.23 -15.06 -33.03
CA GLU A 137 -3.10 -14.02 -32.00
C GLU A 137 -4.47 -13.44 -31.60
N LEU A 138 -5.36 -13.18 -32.56
CA LEU A 138 -6.72 -12.70 -32.28
C LEU A 138 -7.53 -13.71 -31.47
N VAL A 139 -7.40 -15.00 -31.77
CA VAL A 139 -8.06 -16.06 -30.98
C VAL A 139 -7.51 -16.10 -29.55
N GLN A 140 -6.20 -15.98 -29.36
CA GLN A 140 -5.60 -15.91 -28.02
C GLN A 140 -6.06 -14.68 -27.24
N LEU A 141 -6.10 -13.51 -27.87
CA LEU A 141 -6.61 -12.29 -27.26
C LEU A 141 -8.08 -12.43 -26.87
N ARG A 142 -8.90 -13.03 -27.73
CA ARG A 142 -10.32 -13.27 -27.43
C ARG A 142 -10.51 -14.18 -26.23
N GLU A 143 -9.70 -15.23 -26.13
CA GLU A 143 -9.71 -16.16 -24.99
C GLU A 143 -9.31 -15.45 -23.69
N LEU A 144 -8.22 -14.67 -23.71
CA LEU A 144 -7.78 -13.88 -22.56
C LEU A 144 -8.85 -12.87 -22.10
N ILE A 145 -9.44 -12.14 -23.05
CA ILE A 145 -10.53 -11.18 -22.77
C ILE A 145 -11.76 -11.91 -22.23
N SER A 146 -12.04 -13.15 -22.68
CA SER A 146 -13.16 -13.94 -22.19
C SER A 146 -12.94 -14.46 -20.76
N GLN A 147 -11.69 -14.67 -20.34
CA GLN A 147 -11.34 -15.12 -18.98
C GLN A 147 -11.28 -13.96 -17.97
N GLN A 148 -11.01 -12.74 -18.43
CA GLN A 148 -10.82 -11.57 -17.58
C GLN A 148 -12.01 -11.25 -16.65
N PRO A 149 -13.29 -11.31 -17.09
CA PRO A 149 -14.44 -11.05 -16.22
C PRO A 149 -14.54 -11.99 -15.02
N ALA A 150 -14.15 -13.26 -15.19
CA ALA A 150 -14.16 -14.23 -14.09
C ALA A 150 -13.06 -13.92 -13.06
N GLN A 151 -11.88 -13.49 -13.53
CA GLN A 151 -10.82 -13.02 -12.63
C GLN A 151 -11.23 -11.76 -11.88
N ASP A 152 -11.79 -10.77 -12.58
CA ASP A 152 -12.25 -9.52 -11.97
C ASP A 152 -13.32 -9.78 -10.91
N THR A 153 -14.28 -10.66 -11.19
CA THR A 153 -15.32 -11.05 -10.23
C THR A 153 -14.72 -11.70 -8.98
N ARG A 154 -13.73 -12.57 -9.15
CA ARG A 154 -13.04 -13.22 -8.03
C ARG A 154 -12.26 -12.21 -7.19
N VAL A 155 -11.48 -11.34 -7.82
CA VAL A 155 -10.74 -10.28 -7.12
C VAL A 155 -11.69 -9.36 -6.36
N GLN A 156 -12.85 -9.05 -6.95
CA GLN A 156 -13.86 -8.22 -6.29
C GLN A 156 -14.51 -8.93 -5.08
N GLN A 157 -14.76 -10.24 -5.18
CA GLN A 157 -15.21 -11.04 -4.04
C GLN A 157 -14.16 -11.08 -2.93
N ASP A 158 -12.91 -11.39 -3.26
CA ASP A 158 -11.81 -11.44 -2.29
C ASP A 158 -11.60 -10.07 -1.62
N SER A 159 -11.64 -8.98 -2.40
CA SER A 159 -11.56 -7.60 -1.88
C SER A 159 -12.70 -7.30 -0.91
N SER A 160 -13.93 -7.71 -1.24
CA SER A 160 -15.08 -7.53 -0.35
C SER A 160 -14.93 -8.32 0.95
N ALA A 161 -14.47 -9.58 0.87
CA ALA A 161 -14.25 -10.44 2.03
C ALA A 161 -13.17 -9.86 2.94
N ILE A 162 -12.01 -9.47 2.38
CA ILE A 162 -10.92 -8.83 3.12
C ILE A 162 -11.41 -7.54 3.79
N SER A 163 -12.21 -6.73 3.10
CA SER A 163 -12.80 -5.52 3.67
C SER A 163 -13.65 -5.83 4.90
N THR A 164 -14.49 -6.88 4.84
CA THR A 164 -15.29 -7.30 6.00
C THR A 164 -14.47 -7.85 7.16
N GLU A 165 -13.39 -8.56 6.90
CA GLU A 165 -12.50 -9.05 7.96
C GLU A 165 -11.71 -7.90 8.60
N LEU A 166 -11.28 -6.92 7.80
CA LEU A 166 -10.63 -5.71 8.31
C LEU A 166 -11.53 -4.90 9.23
N THR A 167 -12.83 -4.80 8.95
CA THR A 167 -13.76 -4.08 9.82
C THR A 167 -13.98 -4.82 11.14
N LYS A 168 -14.10 -6.15 11.12
CA LYS A 168 -14.17 -6.97 12.34
C LYS A 168 -12.93 -6.83 13.20
N LEU A 169 -11.73 -6.97 12.61
CA LEU A 169 -10.47 -6.84 13.34
C LEU A 169 -10.30 -5.44 13.98
N ARG A 170 -10.78 -4.39 13.31
CA ARG A 170 -10.80 -3.04 13.89
C ARG A 170 -11.72 -2.95 15.10
N GLN A 171 -12.91 -3.54 15.00
CA GLN A 171 -13.86 -3.59 16.11
C GLN A 171 -13.30 -4.37 17.30
N ASP A 172 -12.69 -5.53 17.06
CA ASP A 172 -12.08 -6.36 18.11
C ASP A 172 -10.92 -5.63 18.79
N ARG A 173 -10.04 -4.99 18.00
CA ARG A 173 -8.96 -4.15 18.54
C ARG A 173 -9.50 -3.04 19.44
N ASP A 174 -10.58 -2.38 19.03
CA ASP A 174 -11.19 -1.29 19.80
C ASP A 174 -11.93 -1.81 21.05
N SER A 175 -12.45 -3.04 21.04
CA SER A 175 -12.96 -3.73 22.23
C SER A 175 -11.84 -4.04 23.21
N ASN A 176 -10.77 -4.69 22.73
CA ASN A 176 -9.61 -5.04 23.53
C ASN A 176 -8.93 -3.80 24.14
N ARG A 177 -8.88 -2.69 23.41
CA ARG A 177 -8.37 -1.40 23.93
C ARG A 177 -9.18 -0.91 25.12
N ARG A 178 -10.51 -1.05 25.07
CA ARG A 178 -11.40 -0.67 26.17
C ARG A 178 -11.24 -1.59 27.38
N GLU A 179 -11.22 -2.91 27.15
CA GLU A 179 -11.00 -3.90 28.21
C GLU A 179 -9.65 -3.68 28.91
N LEU A 180 -8.58 -3.45 28.15
CA LEU A 180 -7.26 -3.16 28.70
C LEU A 180 -7.26 -1.87 29.54
N SER A 181 -8.01 -0.85 29.13
CA SER A 181 -8.17 0.38 29.91
C SER A 181 -8.86 0.11 31.25
N THR A 182 -9.91 -0.71 31.26
CA THR A 182 -10.62 -1.12 32.48
C THR A 182 -9.72 -1.92 33.42
N VAL A 183 -8.98 -2.90 32.89
CA VAL A 183 -8.02 -3.67 33.71
C VAL A 183 -6.95 -2.76 34.30
N ARG A 184 -6.45 -1.79 33.54
CA ARG A 184 -5.47 -0.80 34.05
C ARG A 184 -6.04 0.10 35.16
N THR A 185 -7.34 0.38 35.17
CA THR A 185 -7.97 1.12 36.28
C THR A 185 -8.11 0.22 37.51
N GLU A 186 -8.60 -1.00 37.33
CA GLU A 186 -8.76 -1.98 38.43
C GLU A 186 -7.42 -2.29 39.11
N VAL A 187 -6.35 -2.47 38.34
CA VAL A 187 -4.99 -2.69 38.89
C VAL A 187 -4.53 -1.51 39.74
N ARG A 188 -4.85 -0.27 39.34
CA ARG A 188 -4.51 0.93 40.14
C ARG A 188 -5.30 0.98 41.44
N GLU A 189 -6.59 0.67 41.40
CA GLU A 189 -7.44 0.61 42.60
C GLU A 189 -6.96 -0.47 43.57
N LEU A 190 -6.68 -1.69 43.09
CA LEU A 190 -6.15 -2.77 43.92
C LEU A 190 -4.79 -2.43 44.53
N GLN A 191 -3.94 -1.70 43.79
CA GLN A 191 -2.65 -1.24 44.31
C GLN A 191 -2.84 -0.23 45.44
N GLN A 192 -3.78 0.71 45.30
CA GLN A 192 -4.14 1.66 46.35
C GLN A 192 -4.73 0.96 47.58
N ASP A 193 -5.60 -0.03 47.39
CA ASP A 193 -6.18 -0.82 48.48
C ASP A 193 -5.10 -1.61 49.24
N ARG A 194 -4.19 -2.25 48.51
CA ARG A 194 -3.04 -2.95 49.09
C ARG A 194 -2.20 -2.00 49.95
N GLU A 195 -1.92 -0.80 49.46
CA GLU A 195 -1.18 0.22 50.22
C GLU A 195 -1.93 0.67 51.48
N SER A 196 -3.25 0.87 51.37
CA SER A 196 -4.12 1.17 52.52
C SER A 196 -4.07 0.07 53.58
N HIS A 197 -4.16 -1.20 53.16
CA HIS A 197 -4.07 -2.34 54.06
C HIS A 197 -2.69 -2.45 54.73
N MET A 198 -1.60 -2.25 53.99
CA MET A 198 -0.25 -2.23 54.55
C MET A 198 -0.06 -1.13 55.59
N ALA A 199 -0.63 0.05 55.35
CA ALA A 199 -0.60 1.14 56.32
C ALA A 199 -1.36 0.77 57.61
N ARG A 200 -2.55 0.18 57.49
CA ARG A 200 -3.34 -0.28 58.65
C ARG A 200 -2.63 -1.38 59.44
N LEU A 201 -1.99 -2.33 58.77
CA LEU A 201 -1.21 -3.39 59.42
C LEU A 201 -0.03 -2.82 60.20
N THR A 202 0.67 -1.84 59.63
CA THR A 202 1.77 -1.13 60.31
C THR A 202 1.25 -0.42 61.56
N ALA A 203 0.14 0.33 61.44
CA ALA A 203 -0.46 1.03 62.58
C ALA A 203 -0.88 0.07 63.71
N LEU A 204 -1.55 -1.04 63.37
CA LEU A 204 -1.94 -2.05 64.35
C LEU A 204 -0.73 -2.73 65.01
N THR A 205 0.35 -2.94 64.25
CA THR A 205 1.59 -3.50 64.78
C THR A 205 2.19 -2.57 65.84
N GLU A 206 2.20 -1.26 65.59
CA GLU A 206 2.64 -0.26 66.57
C GLU A 206 1.72 -0.19 67.79
N GLU A 207 0.39 -0.17 67.62
CA GLU A 207 -0.56 -0.17 68.73
C GLU A 207 -0.37 -1.40 69.63
N VAL A 208 -0.19 -2.58 69.03
CA VAL A 208 0.09 -3.82 69.79
C VAL A 208 1.44 -3.74 70.50
N ARG A 209 2.45 -3.09 69.91
CA ARG A 209 3.76 -2.87 70.56
C ARG A 209 3.62 -1.95 71.78
N GLU A 210 2.90 -0.85 71.65
CA GLU A 210 2.63 0.10 72.73
C GLU A 210 1.87 -0.55 73.89
N LEU A 211 0.76 -1.24 73.60
CA LEU A 211 0.00 -1.97 74.62
C LEU A 211 0.84 -3.03 75.36
N ARG A 212 1.79 -3.66 74.68
CA ARG A 212 2.75 -4.59 75.32
C ARG A 212 3.76 -3.87 76.21
N GLU A 213 4.19 -2.67 75.83
CA GLU A 213 5.07 -1.83 76.65
C GLU A 213 4.36 -1.29 77.89
N GLU A 214 3.15 -0.77 77.74
CA GLU A 214 2.30 -0.35 78.85
C GLU A 214 2.09 -1.50 79.84
N ARG A 215 1.67 -2.67 79.36
CA ARG A 215 1.49 -3.86 80.21
C ARG A 215 2.78 -4.27 80.94
N ARG A 216 3.95 -4.14 80.29
CA ARG A 216 5.24 -4.41 80.93
C ARG A 216 5.58 -3.36 81.99
N SER A 217 5.26 -2.09 81.75
CA SER A 217 5.44 -1.00 82.70
C SER A 217 4.57 -1.20 83.95
N TYR A 218 3.28 -1.50 83.77
CA TYR A 218 2.35 -1.80 84.86
C TYR A 218 2.75 -2.98 85.74
N ARG A 219 3.51 -3.95 85.22
CA ARG A 219 4.01 -5.09 86.03
C ARG A 219 5.26 -4.76 86.83
N ARG A 220 5.98 -3.68 86.50
CA ARG A 220 7.23 -3.28 87.17
C ARG A 220 6.99 -2.28 88.30
N ASN A 221 5.90 -1.52 88.21
CA ASN A 221 5.43 -0.62 89.28
C ASN A 221 4.57 -1.41 90.27
#